data_AF-A0AAN9A5T7-F1
#
_entry.id   AF-A0AAN9A5T7-F1
#
_cell.length_a   1.000
_cell.length_b   1.000
_cell.length_c   1.000
_cell.angle_alpha   90.00
_cell.angle_beta   90.00
_cell.angle_gamma   90.00
#
_symmetry.space_group_name_H-M   'P 1'
#
loop_
_entity.id
_entity.type
_entity.pdbx_description
1 polymer ?
#
loop_
_entity_poly.entity_id
_entity_poly.type
_entity_poly.pdbx_seq_one_letter_code
_entity_poly.pdbx_strand_id
1 'polypeptide(L)'
;MAFETVSDYQKLIKRMQELPQQLQQIEALMREGVSKGIVNHAISMKGVVDSLSRFIVTAAEDSPLWEPFINITASDATAADIIAIQDTAKTLIETQLSPAFQVLRDYVANEYVTRPDIAITSLADGVARYAALLKFHTSTTVTPEEIHQTGLDEVARIEVLMSEIITGLGYNMTVPEFSDMIRSDPNNFYDNADDLLDGFRTIVYDTITPRMPELFVKVPVSELQIVGDPSPDGSGAFYLTGSFDGSRPGIFYVNTYHLDAQ
;
A
#
# COMPACT_ATOMS: atom_id res chain seq x y z
N MET A 1 -10.65 -2.07 -11.75
CA MET A 1 -11.75 -1.89 -12.74
C MET A 1 -11.35 -2.71 -13.96
N ALA A 2 -12.29 -3.30 -14.70
CA ALA A 2 -11.97 -3.93 -15.98
C ALA A 2 -11.65 -2.86 -17.04
N PHE A 3 -10.94 -3.23 -18.10
CA PHE A 3 -10.57 -2.33 -19.21
C PHE A 3 -10.81 -3.02 -20.56
N GLU A 4 -11.87 -3.82 -20.65
CA GLU A 4 -12.10 -4.77 -21.73
C GLU A 4 -13.02 -4.23 -22.84
N THR A 5 -13.83 -3.22 -22.50
CA THR A 5 -14.81 -2.61 -23.41
C THR A 5 -14.75 -1.09 -23.39
N VAL A 6 -15.23 -0.44 -24.45
CA VAL A 6 -15.41 1.03 -24.53
C VAL A 6 -16.20 1.54 -23.32
N SER A 7 -17.21 0.79 -22.88
CA SER A 7 -18.03 1.13 -21.72
C SER A 7 -17.20 1.25 -20.43
N ASP A 8 -16.16 0.43 -20.26
CA ASP A 8 -15.34 0.46 -19.06
C ASP A 8 -14.49 1.74 -18.97
N TYR A 9 -13.91 2.18 -20.09
CA TYR A 9 -13.21 3.47 -20.17
C TYR A 9 -14.17 4.64 -19.93
N GLN A 10 -15.39 4.58 -20.46
CA GLN A 10 -16.41 5.59 -20.18
C GLN A 10 -16.79 5.63 -18.69
N LYS A 11 -16.86 4.48 -18.00
CA LYS A 11 -17.08 4.43 -16.54
C LYS A 11 -15.90 5.04 -15.78
N LEU A 12 -14.66 4.79 -16.22
CA LEU A 12 -13.47 5.43 -15.62
C LEU A 12 -13.55 6.95 -15.77
N ILE A 13 -13.79 7.46 -16.98
CA ILE A 13 -13.94 8.90 -17.25
C ILE A 13 -15.02 9.50 -16.36
N LYS A 14 -16.18 8.85 -16.23
CA LYS A 14 -17.25 9.32 -15.33
C LYS A 14 -16.80 9.40 -13.88
N ARG A 15 -16.03 8.43 -13.38
CA ARG A 15 -15.47 8.52 -12.02
C ARG A 15 -14.48 9.66 -11.88
N MET A 16 -13.62 9.84 -12.89
CA MET A 16 -12.66 10.94 -12.90
C MET A 16 -13.37 12.30 -12.88
N GLN A 17 -14.49 12.45 -13.59
CA GLN A 17 -15.30 13.68 -13.59
C GLN A 17 -15.84 14.07 -12.21
N GLU A 18 -16.02 13.12 -11.29
CA GLU A 18 -16.49 13.38 -9.93
C GLU A 18 -15.33 13.74 -8.95
N LEU A 19 -14.07 13.52 -9.35
CA LEU A 19 -12.92 13.78 -8.48
C LEU A 19 -12.80 15.23 -8.02
N PRO A 20 -13.04 16.27 -8.84
CA PRO A 20 -12.99 17.65 -8.37
C PRO A 20 -13.92 17.91 -7.19
N GLN A 21 -15.15 17.38 -7.24
CA GLN A 21 -16.10 17.49 -6.13
C GLN A 21 -15.60 16.74 -4.90
N GLN A 22 -15.07 15.53 -5.06
CA GLN A 22 -14.52 14.77 -3.95
C GLN A 22 -13.33 15.47 -3.29
N LEU A 23 -12.42 16.07 -4.06
CA LEU A 23 -11.27 16.82 -3.55
C LEU A 23 -11.73 18.05 -2.76
N GLN A 24 -12.75 18.76 -3.23
CA GLN A 24 -13.37 19.86 -2.50
C GLN A 24 -13.98 19.40 -1.17
N GLN A 25 -14.66 18.25 -1.16
CA GLN A 25 -15.23 17.67 0.06
C GLN A 25 -14.13 17.26 1.05
N ILE A 26 -13.02 16.71 0.57
CA ILE A 26 -11.85 16.38 1.39
C ILE A 26 -11.27 17.65 2.01
N GLU A 27 -11.07 18.72 1.24
CA GLU A 27 -10.60 20.01 1.77
C GLU A 27 -11.55 20.52 2.87
N ALA A 28 -12.86 20.48 2.63
CA ALA A 28 -13.86 20.91 3.60
C ALA A 28 -13.78 20.11 4.91
N LEU A 29 -13.64 18.77 4.83
CA LEU A 29 -13.45 17.91 6.00
C LEU A 29 -12.14 18.20 6.73
N MET A 30 -11.06 18.48 6.00
CA MET A 30 -9.78 18.86 6.61
C MET A 30 -9.89 20.21 7.33
N ARG A 31 -10.60 21.19 6.74
CA ARG A 31 -10.87 22.49 7.38
C ARG A 31 -11.72 22.34 8.64
N GLU A 32 -12.75 21.50 8.59
CA GLU A 32 -13.54 21.15 9.76
C GLU A 32 -12.67 20.47 10.84
N GLY A 33 -11.79 19.55 10.45
CA GLY A 33 -10.81 18.92 11.33
C GLY A 33 -9.93 19.95 12.04
N VAL A 34 -9.37 20.91 11.31
CA VAL A 34 -8.61 22.03 11.88
C VAL A 34 -9.46 22.83 12.88
N SER A 35 -10.70 23.18 12.53
CA SER A 35 -11.60 23.94 13.42
C SER A 35 -11.91 23.21 14.74
N LYS A 36 -11.91 21.88 14.72
CA LYS A 36 -12.16 21.01 15.88
C LYS A 36 -10.88 20.57 16.59
N GLY A 37 -9.70 20.97 16.11
CA GLY A 37 -8.41 20.47 16.61
C GLY A 37 -8.18 18.99 16.35
N ILE A 38 -8.92 18.37 15.43
CA ILE A 38 -8.75 16.97 14.99
C ILE A 38 -7.90 16.99 13.73
N VAL A 39 -6.58 17.07 13.94
CA VAL A 39 -5.59 17.22 12.87
C VAL A 39 -4.53 16.13 12.91
N ASN A 40 -3.90 15.88 11.76
CA ASN A 40 -2.78 14.97 11.63
C ASN A 40 -1.52 15.53 12.30
N HIS A 41 -0.60 14.63 12.66
CA HIS A 41 0.75 15.02 13.09
C HIS A 41 1.62 15.36 11.88
N ALA A 42 2.62 16.23 12.04
CA ALA A 42 3.48 16.70 10.95
C ALA A 42 4.17 15.56 10.18
N ILE A 43 4.66 14.52 10.88
CA ILE A 43 5.26 13.33 10.25
C ILE A 43 4.26 12.62 9.33
N SER A 44 2.98 12.55 9.71
CA SER A 44 1.94 11.92 8.88
C SER A 44 1.59 12.75 7.64
N MET A 45 1.88 14.05 7.65
CA MET A 45 1.67 14.94 6.50
C MET A 45 2.91 15.07 5.61
N LYS A 46 4.04 14.48 6.01
CA LYS A 46 5.28 14.48 5.22
C LYS A 46 5.03 13.82 3.87
N GLY A 47 5.37 14.50 2.78
CA GLY A 47 5.22 14.00 1.40
C GLY A 47 3.81 14.10 0.81
N VAL A 48 2.81 14.56 1.57
CA VAL A 48 1.44 14.72 1.04
C VAL A 48 1.40 15.80 -0.05
N VAL A 49 2.11 16.93 0.14
CA VAL A 49 2.21 17.99 -0.87
C VAL A 49 2.85 17.47 -2.16
N ASP A 50 3.91 16.67 -2.06
CA ASP A 50 4.59 16.08 -3.22
C ASP A 50 3.67 15.09 -3.94
N SER A 51 2.96 14.27 -3.18
CA SER A 51 2.00 13.29 -3.69
C SER A 51 0.84 13.97 -4.45
N LEU A 52 0.30 15.07 -3.92
CA LEU A 52 -0.71 15.87 -4.63
C LEU A 52 -0.12 16.55 -5.87
N SER A 53 1.11 17.03 -5.78
CA SER A 53 1.79 17.73 -6.89
C SER A 53 2.04 16.83 -8.10
N ARG A 54 2.16 15.50 -7.90
CA ARG A 54 2.27 14.52 -9.01
C ARG A 54 1.08 14.52 -9.98
N PHE A 55 -0.08 15.02 -9.56
CA PHE A 55 -1.28 15.09 -10.38
C PHE A 55 -1.49 16.46 -11.03
N ILE A 56 -0.63 17.43 -10.71
CA ILE A 56 -0.67 18.79 -11.24
C ILE A 56 0.27 18.84 -12.45
N VAL A 57 -0.31 18.76 -13.64
CA VAL A 57 0.43 18.66 -14.90
C VAL A 57 -0.02 19.71 -15.90
N THR A 58 0.86 20.01 -16.85
CA THR A 58 0.53 20.85 -18.02
C THR A 58 -0.01 20.00 -19.17
N ALA A 59 0.65 18.87 -19.45
CA ALA A 59 0.19 17.89 -20.43
C ALA A 59 -0.42 16.69 -19.70
N ALA A 60 -1.58 16.22 -20.14
CA ALA A 60 -2.25 15.07 -19.53
C ALA A 60 -1.34 13.84 -19.45
N GLU A 61 -0.49 13.64 -20.45
CA GLU A 61 0.42 12.49 -20.58
C GLU A 61 1.46 12.39 -19.45
N ASP A 62 1.75 13.48 -18.77
CA ASP A 62 2.65 13.49 -17.61
C ASP A 62 1.94 13.04 -16.32
N SER A 63 0.61 12.90 -16.35
CA SER A 63 -0.19 12.53 -15.18
C SER A 63 -0.24 11.01 -15.00
N PRO A 64 -0.11 10.49 -13.76
CA PRO A 64 -0.44 9.09 -13.48
C PRO A 64 -1.88 8.70 -13.86
N LEU A 65 -2.81 9.68 -13.91
CA LEU A 65 -4.20 9.43 -14.33
C LEU A 65 -4.33 9.14 -15.83
N TRP A 66 -3.30 9.40 -16.62
CA TRP A 66 -3.27 9.10 -18.05
C TRP A 66 -2.94 7.64 -18.35
N GLU A 67 -2.30 6.92 -17.41
CA GLU A 67 -1.79 5.57 -17.61
C GLU A 67 -2.80 4.60 -18.26
N PRO A 68 -4.09 4.56 -17.84
CA PRO A 68 -5.07 3.67 -18.45
C PRO A 68 -5.35 3.97 -19.93
N PHE A 69 -5.09 5.19 -20.40
CA PHE A 69 -5.44 5.67 -21.74
C PHE A 69 -4.27 5.59 -22.74
N ILE A 70 -3.07 5.21 -22.30
CA ILE A 70 -1.89 5.04 -23.17
C ILE A 70 -2.17 3.94 -24.21
N ASN A 71 -2.62 2.78 -23.74
CA ASN A 71 -2.92 1.62 -24.58
C ASN A 71 -4.35 1.13 -24.30
N ILE A 72 -5.33 1.69 -25.02
CA ILE A 72 -6.73 1.26 -24.92
C ILE A 72 -6.87 -0.11 -25.61
N THR A 73 -7.12 -1.15 -24.80
CA THR A 73 -7.26 -2.56 -25.23
C THR A 73 -8.70 -3.01 -25.41
N ALA A 74 -9.66 -2.08 -25.39
CA ALA A 74 -11.09 -2.38 -25.53
C ALA A 74 -11.39 -3.17 -26.81
N SER A 75 -11.97 -4.36 -26.63
CA SER A 75 -12.23 -5.32 -27.70
C SER A 75 -13.27 -4.87 -28.74
N ASP A 76 -14.17 -3.95 -28.33
CA ASP A 76 -15.25 -3.40 -29.13
C ASP A 76 -14.94 -1.98 -29.67
N ALA A 77 -13.75 -1.45 -29.44
CA ALA A 77 -13.39 -0.08 -29.83
C ALA A 77 -12.99 0.04 -31.31
N THR A 78 -13.52 1.06 -31.98
CA THR A 78 -12.97 1.54 -33.26
C THR A 78 -11.82 2.53 -33.04
N ALA A 79 -11.04 2.82 -34.08
CA ALA A 79 -10.01 3.86 -34.00
C ALA A 79 -10.59 5.24 -33.63
N ALA A 80 -11.83 5.54 -34.06
CA ALA A 80 -12.51 6.78 -33.70
C ALA A 80 -12.90 6.81 -32.21
N ASP A 81 -13.32 5.68 -31.64
CA ASP A 81 -13.64 5.58 -30.22
C ASP A 81 -12.40 5.78 -29.35
N ILE A 82 -11.27 5.18 -29.73
CA ILE A 82 -9.98 5.34 -29.03
C ILE A 82 -9.59 6.81 -28.98
N ILE A 83 -9.61 7.50 -30.11
CA ILE A 83 -9.28 8.93 -30.19
C ILE A 83 -10.25 9.75 -29.32
N ALA A 84 -11.56 9.48 -29.40
CA ALA A 84 -12.55 10.22 -28.62
C ALA A 84 -12.39 10.02 -27.10
N ILE A 85 -12.09 8.80 -26.66
CA ILE A 85 -11.80 8.48 -25.25
C ILE A 85 -10.55 9.22 -24.79
N GLN A 86 -9.47 9.15 -25.57
CA GLN A 86 -8.21 9.83 -25.28
C GLN A 86 -8.40 11.35 -25.19
N ASP A 87 -9.02 11.98 -26.17
CA ASP A 87 -9.26 13.43 -26.19
C ASP A 87 -10.12 13.89 -25.00
N THR A 88 -11.14 13.09 -24.64
CA THR A 88 -11.98 13.37 -23.47
C THR A 88 -11.16 13.28 -22.18
N ALA A 89 -10.34 12.24 -22.03
CA ALA A 89 -9.50 12.05 -20.86
C ALA A 89 -8.44 13.15 -20.73
N LYS A 90 -7.76 13.54 -21.83
CA LYS A 90 -6.79 14.65 -21.83
C LYS A 90 -7.41 15.94 -21.36
N THR A 91 -8.52 16.32 -22.01
CA THR A 91 -9.26 17.53 -21.66
C THR A 91 -9.68 17.52 -20.19
N LEU A 92 -10.19 16.39 -19.69
CA LEU A 92 -10.59 16.26 -18.30
C LEU A 92 -9.41 16.44 -17.33
N ILE A 93 -8.29 15.76 -17.58
CA ILE A 93 -7.09 15.83 -16.74
C ILE A 93 -6.55 17.26 -16.68
N GLU A 94 -6.38 17.90 -17.83
CA GLU A 94 -5.77 19.23 -17.93
C GLU A 94 -6.67 20.34 -17.39
N THR A 95 -7.96 20.29 -17.71
CA THR A 95 -8.86 21.43 -17.46
C THR A 95 -9.64 21.34 -16.15
N GLN A 96 -9.77 20.14 -15.57
CA GLN A 96 -10.56 19.94 -14.34
C GLN A 96 -9.75 19.28 -13.23
N LEU A 97 -9.04 18.18 -13.51
CA LEU A 97 -8.38 17.42 -12.45
C LEU A 97 -7.12 18.12 -11.94
N SER A 98 -6.20 18.50 -12.82
CA SER A 98 -4.96 19.21 -12.45
C SER A 98 -5.26 20.48 -11.63
N PRO A 99 -6.19 21.37 -12.03
CA PRO A 99 -6.61 22.49 -11.21
C PRO A 99 -7.23 22.10 -9.86
N ALA A 100 -8.05 21.04 -9.80
CA ALA A 100 -8.64 20.60 -8.54
C ALA A 100 -7.60 20.06 -7.55
N PHE A 101 -6.61 19.31 -8.03
CA PHE A 101 -5.46 18.88 -7.23
C PHE A 101 -4.63 20.07 -6.75
N GLN A 102 -4.43 21.09 -7.58
CA GLN A 102 -3.73 22.32 -7.19
C GLN A 102 -4.41 23.02 -6.00
N VAL A 103 -5.74 23.13 -6.00
CA VAL A 103 -6.50 23.74 -4.89
C VAL A 103 -6.25 23.00 -3.57
N LEU A 104 -6.42 21.67 -3.56
CA LEU A 104 -6.19 20.88 -2.34
C LEU A 104 -4.72 20.93 -1.90
N ARG A 105 -3.80 20.85 -2.85
CA ARG A 105 -2.35 20.95 -2.61
C ARG A 105 -2.00 22.26 -1.94
N ASP A 106 -2.52 23.38 -2.42
CA ASP A 106 -2.23 24.70 -1.86
C ASP A 106 -2.83 24.89 -0.48
N TYR A 107 -4.03 24.35 -0.22
CA TYR A 107 -4.57 24.30 1.13
C TYR A 107 -3.65 23.50 2.07
N VAL A 108 -3.23 22.30 1.67
CA VAL A 108 -2.34 21.45 2.50
C VAL A 108 -0.99 22.12 2.74
N ALA A 109 -0.42 22.78 1.73
CA ALA A 109 0.89 23.41 1.82
C ALA A 109 0.89 24.70 2.66
N ASN A 110 -0.17 25.51 2.54
CA ASN A 110 -0.15 26.89 3.04
C ASN A 110 -1.07 27.13 4.24
N GLU A 111 -2.11 26.31 4.43
CA GLU A 111 -3.16 26.57 5.42
C GLU A 111 -3.34 25.44 6.44
N TYR A 112 -3.07 24.18 6.08
CA TYR A 112 -3.30 23.05 6.98
C TYR A 112 -2.35 23.07 8.19
N VAL A 113 -2.93 23.00 9.38
CA VAL A 113 -2.18 22.97 10.65
C VAL A 113 -2.10 21.55 11.19
N THR A 114 -0.93 21.18 11.71
CA THR A 114 -0.67 19.87 12.29
C THR A 114 -0.54 19.96 13.81
N ARG A 115 -0.79 18.84 14.51
CA ARG A 115 -0.53 18.73 15.96
C ARG A 115 0.96 18.45 16.20
N PRO A 116 1.55 18.94 17.31
CA PRO A 116 2.97 18.76 17.61
C PRO A 116 3.32 17.38 18.18
N ASP A 117 2.36 16.72 18.84
CA ASP A 117 2.60 15.43 19.50
C ASP A 117 2.20 14.26 18.60
N ILE A 118 3.10 13.29 18.46
CA ILE A 118 2.89 12.09 17.64
C ILE A 118 1.70 11.26 18.15
N ALA A 119 1.53 11.20 19.48
CA ALA A 119 0.55 10.33 20.12
C ALA A 119 -0.87 10.82 19.85
N ILE A 120 -1.77 9.91 19.50
CA ILE A 120 -3.20 10.22 19.31
C ILE A 120 -3.84 10.73 20.60
N THR A 121 -3.23 10.43 21.75
CA THR A 121 -3.61 10.92 23.09
C THR A 121 -3.53 12.45 23.22
N SER A 122 -2.81 13.13 22.32
CA SER A 122 -2.76 14.60 22.25
C SER A 122 -4.03 15.24 21.68
N LEU A 123 -4.91 14.48 21.03
CA LEU A 123 -6.21 14.97 20.58
C LEU A 123 -7.20 15.03 21.75
N ALA A 124 -8.27 15.82 21.58
CA ALA A 124 -9.42 15.78 22.49
C ALA A 124 -9.97 14.33 22.61
N ASP A 125 -10.18 13.88 23.84
CA ASP A 125 -10.54 12.49 24.19
C ASP A 125 -9.55 11.42 23.69
N GLY A 126 -8.29 11.79 23.47
CA GLY A 126 -7.29 10.95 22.80
C GLY A 126 -7.03 9.59 23.47
N VAL A 127 -7.14 9.49 24.80
CA VAL A 127 -7.06 8.21 25.53
C VAL A 127 -8.24 7.29 25.18
N ALA A 128 -9.46 7.83 25.20
CA ALA A 128 -10.65 7.07 24.81
C ALA A 128 -10.63 6.69 23.32
N ARG A 129 -10.12 7.58 22.45
CA ARG A 129 -9.88 7.29 21.02
C ARG A 129 -8.89 6.14 20.85
N TYR A 130 -7.77 6.17 21.55
CA TYR A 130 -6.78 5.10 21.46
C TYR A 130 -7.36 3.76 21.90
N ALA A 131 -8.09 3.71 23.02
CA ALA A 131 -8.76 2.50 23.48
C ALA A 131 -9.82 1.99 22.47
N ALA A 132 -10.60 2.89 21.86
CA ALA A 132 -11.57 2.53 20.83
C ALA A 132 -10.91 2.00 19.54
N LEU A 133 -9.83 2.63 19.09
CA LEU A 133 -9.02 2.17 17.96
C LEU A 133 -8.39 0.81 18.26
N LEU A 134 -7.90 0.61 19.48
CA LEU A 134 -7.30 -0.65 19.90
C LEU A 134 -8.33 -1.78 19.84
N LYS A 135 -9.53 -1.55 20.37
CA LYS A 135 -10.64 -2.51 20.28
C LYS A 135 -11.06 -2.76 18.83
N PHE A 136 -11.12 -1.72 18.00
CA PHE A 136 -11.47 -1.84 16.58
C PHE A 136 -10.45 -2.71 15.81
N HIS A 137 -9.16 -2.48 16.01
CA HIS A 137 -8.10 -3.19 15.27
C HIS A 137 -7.82 -4.60 15.80
N THR A 138 -7.91 -4.82 17.12
CA THR A 138 -7.59 -6.12 17.72
C THR A 138 -8.81 -7.01 17.92
N SER A 139 -10.03 -6.44 17.90
CA SER A 139 -11.26 -7.11 18.32
C SER A 139 -11.20 -7.69 19.75
N THR A 140 -10.28 -7.20 20.57
CA THR A 140 -10.10 -7.62 21.97
C THR A 140 -10.46 -6.49 22.94
N THR A 141 -10.52 -6.82 24.23
CA THR A 141 -10.76 -5.85 25.32
C THR A 141 -9.54 -5.60 26.18
N VAL A 142 -8.35 -6.06 25.74
CA VAL A 142 -7.11 -5.85 26.48
C VAL A 142 -6.76 -4.36 26.47
N THR A 143 -6.15 -3.90 27.55
CA THR A 143 -5.74 -2.51 27.71
C THR A 143 -4.45 -2.20 26.94
N PRO A 144 -4.20 -0.92 26.61
CA PRO A 144 -2.90 -0.48 26.09
C PRO A 144 -1.70 -0.98 26.89
N GLU A 145 -1.80 -0.92 28.23
CA GLU A 145 -0.74 -1.32 29.14
C GLU A 145 -0.49 -2.84 29.09
N GLU A 146 -1.55 -3.65 29.05
CA GLU A 146 -1.43 -5.11 28.92
C GLU A 146 -0.82 -5.53 27.57
N ILE A 147 -1.20 -4.88 26.47
CA ILE A 147 -0.58 -5.14 25.16
C ILE A 147 0.89 -4.73 25.19
N HIS A 148 1.21 -3.57 25.76
CA HIS A 148 2.59 -3.12 25.82
C HIS A 148 3.46 -4.10 26.61
N GLN A 149 2.98 -4.56 27.78
CA GLN A 149 3.68 -5.55 28.58
C GLN A 149 3.81 -6.89 27.83
N THR A 150 2.75 -7.36 27.18
CA THR A 150 2.80 -8.58 26.34
C THR A 150 3.86 -8.44 25.25
N GLY A 151 3.95 -7.26 24.62
CA GLY A 151 4.99 -6.98 23.62
C GLY A 151 6.41 -7.05 24.19
N LEU A 152 6.64 -6.47 25.37
CA LEU A 152 7.94 -6.54 26.06
C LEU A 152 8.32 -7.99 26.40
N ASP A 153 7.36 -8.76 26.94
CA ASP A 153 7.57 -10.15 27.30
C ASP A 153 7.88 -11.03 26.07
N GLU A 154 7.15 -10.80 24.96
CA GLU A 154 7.38 -11.53 23.71
C GLU A 154 8.70 -11.14 23.03
N VAL A 155 9.11 -9.86 23.08
CA VAL A 155 10.45 -9.45 22.61
C VAL A 155 11.54 -10.21 23.37
N ALA A 156 11.50 -10.18 24.71
CA ALA A 156 12.48 -10.89 25.53
C ALA A 156 12.48 -12.40 25.26
N ARG A 157 11.29 -13.02 25.14
CA ARG A 157 11.15 -14.44 24.83
C ARG A 157 11.75 -14.80 23.47
N ILE A 158 11.51 -13.98 22.44
CA ILE A 158 12.02 -14.21 21.08
C ILE A 158 13.54 -13.99 21.03
N GLU A 159 14.08 -12.97 21.72
CA GLU A 159 15.53 -12.74 21.77
C GLU A 159 16.31 -13.91 22.38
N VAL A 160 15.75 -14.56 23.41
CA VAL A 160 16.33 -15.79 23.99
C VAL A 160 16.34 -16.92 22.95
N LEU A 161 15.22 -17.16 22.26
CA LEU A 161 15.14 -18.21 21.24
C LEU A 161 16.10 -17.96 20.08
N MET A 162 16.24 -16.71 19.64
CA MET A 162 17.22 -16.34 18.62
C MET A 162 18.65 -16.61 19.10
N SER A 163 18.98 -16.25 20.34
CA SER A 163 20.31 -16.48 20.92
C SER A 163 20.66 -17.97 21.03
N GLU A 164 19.69 -18.81 21.38
CA GLU A 164 19.83 -20.27 21.40
C GLU A 164 20.13 -20.83 20.01
N ILE A 165 19.43 -20.36 18.98
CA ILE A 165 19.67 -20.75 17.58
C ILE A 165 21.07 -20.33 17.13
N ILE A 166 21.47 -19.08 17.40
CA ILE A 166 22.79 -18.54 17.04
C ILE A 166 23.91 -19.40 17.65
N THR A 167 23.78 -19.71 18.95
CA THR A 167 24.72 -20.57 19.66
C THR A 167 24.73 -21.99 19.08
N GLY A 168 23.55 -22.53 18.78
CA GLY A 168 23.38 -23.87 18.18
C GLY A 168 23.99 -24.00 16.78
N LEU A 169 24.02 -22.91 16.01
CA LEU A 169 24.73 -22.81 14.74
C LEU A 169 26.25 -22.64 14.90
N GLY A 170 26.75 -22.50 16.13
CA GLY A 170 28.17 -22.37 16.45
C GLY A 170 28.70 -20.93 16.41
N TYR A 171 27.82 -19.93 16.32
CA TYR A 171 28.22 -18.53 16.37
C TYR A 171 28.28 -18.02 17.81
N ASN A 172 29.27 -17.18 18.10
CA ASN A 172 29.40 -16.46 19.37
C ASN A 172 29.14 -14.97 19.12
N MET A 173 27.91 -14.65 18.72
CA MET A 173 27.44 -13.32 18.35
C MET A 173 26.16 -12.98 19.12
N THR A 174 25.92 -11.70 19.35
CA THR A 174 24.62 -11.18 19.79
C THR A 174 23.59 -11.27 18.66
N VAL A 175 22.31 -11.18 19.00
CA VAL A 175 21.22 -11.15 17.99
C VAL A 175 21.41 -10.04 16.95
N PRO A 176 21.72 -8.77 17.32
CA PRO A 176 22.00 -7.73 16.34
C PRO A 176 23.21 -8.04 15.44
N GLU A 177 24.33 -8.50 16.00
CA GLU A 177 25.54 -8.83 15.23
C GLU A 177 25.29 -9.95 14.23
N PHE A 178 24.59 -11.01 14.64
CA PHE A 178 24.22 -12.12 13.76
C PHE A 178 23.24 -11.66 12.67
N SER A 179 22.28 -10.81 13.03
CA SER A 179 21.33 -10.24 12.07
C SER A 179 22.02 -9.35 11.04
N ASP A 180 23.03 -8.57 11.43
CA ASP A 180 23.82 -7.74 10.53
C ASP A 180 24.73 -8.58 9.63
N MET A 181 25.31 -9.67 10.16
CA MET A 181 26.05 -10.63 9.36
C MET A 181 25.16 -11.22 8.26
N ILE A 182 23.95 -11.69 8.58
CA ILE A 182 23.02 -12.23 7.57
C ILE A 182 22.66 -11.16 6.54
N ARG A 183 22.31 -9.95 6.96
CA ARG A 183 21.93 -8.86 6.05
C ARG A 183 23.06 -8.36 5.16
N SER A 184 24.32 -8.62 5.52
CA SER A 184 25.49 -8.15 4.77
C SER A 184 26.15 -9.24 3.93
N ASP A 185 25.76 -10.50 4.08
CA ASP A 185 26.28 -11.60 3.28
C ASP A 185 25.56 -11.62 1.91
N PRO A 186 26.27 -11.32 0.79
CA PRO A 186 25.67 -11.30 -0.54
C PRO A 186 25.10 -12.66 -0.96
N ASN A 187 25.53 -13.77 -0.35
CA ASN A 187 25.00 -15.10 -0.65
C ASN A 187 23.55 -15.30 -0.16
N ASN A 188 23.02 -14.39 0.66
CA ASN A 188 21.64 -14.46 1.15
C ASN A 188 20.64 -13.77 0.21
N PHE A 189 21.11 -13.15 -0.88
CA PHE A 189 20.26 -12.38 -1.80
C PHE A 189 20.28 -12.98 -3.21
N TYR A 190 19.20 -12.76 -3.93
CA TYR A 190 19.12 -13.10 -5.35
C TYR A 190 19.75 -11.99 -6.20
N ASP A 191 20.37 -12.39 -7.31
CA ASP A 191 21.02 -11.46 -8.24
C ASP A 191 20.03 -10.75 -9.19
N ASN A 192 18.83 -11.32 -9.38
CA ASN A 192 17.82 -10.76 -10.26
C ASN A 192 16.38 -11.07 -9.80
N ALA A 193 15.44 -10.32 -10.37
CA ALA A 193 14.02 -10.39 -10.06
C ALA A 193 13.38 -11.74 -10.37
N ASP A 194 13.77 -12.38 -11.48
CA ASP A 194 13.17 -13.64 -11.91
C ASP A 194 13.53 -14.77 -10.94
N ASP A 195 14.81 -14.87 -10.56
CA ASP A 195 15.27 -15.87 -9.60
C ASP A 195 14.62 -15.67 -8.22
N LEU A 196 14.46 -14.42 -7.77
CA LEU A 196 13.74 -14.09 -6.54
C LEU A 196 12.29 -14.60 -6.58
N LEU A 197 11.57 -14.28 -7.66
CA LEU A 197 10.19 -14.70 -7.83
C LEU A 197 10.07 -16.22 -7.90
N ASP A 198 10.99 -16.89 -8.60
CA ASP A 198 11.04 -18.35 -8.68
C ASP A 198 11.33 -18.99 -7.31
N GLY A 199 12.18 -18.37 -6.49
CA GLY A 199 12.37 -18.76 -5.08
C GLY A 199 11.06 -18.77 -4.29
N PHE A 200 10.28 -17.67 -4.37
CA PHE A 200 8.97 -17.60 -3.74
C PHE A 200 7.99 -18.64 -4.31
N ARG A 201 7.99 -18.86 -5.63
CA ARG A 201 7.15 -19.88 -6.29
C ARG A 201 7.48 -21.28 -5.80
N THR A 202 8.76 -21.64 -5.69
CA THR A 202 9.17 -22.94 -5.15
C THR A 202 8.74 -23.11 -3.69
N ILE A 203 8.89 -22.08 -2.85
CA ILE A 203 8.43 -22.14 -1.46
C ILE A 203 6.91 -22.36 -1.40
N VAL A 204 6.14 -21.56 -2.15
CA VAL A 204 4.68 -21.59 -2.07
C VAL A 204 4.09 -22.84 -2.74
N TYR A 205 4.45 -23.11 -4.00
CA TYR A 205 3.82 -24.16 -4.80
C TYR A 205 4.42 -25.54 -4.58
N ASP A 206 5.74 -25.63 -4.39
CA ASP A 206 6.42 -26.93 -4.32
C ASP A 206 6.65 -27.39 -2.88
N THR A 207 6.78 -26.46 -1.94
CA THR A 207 7.07 -26.79 -0.52
C THR A 207 5.83 -26.72 0.36
N ILE A 208 5.10 -25.60 0.36
CA ILE A 208 3.96 -25.36 1.26
C ILE A 208 2.71 -26.06 0.74
N THR A 209 2.31 -25.80 -0.50
CA THR A 209 1.02 -26.26 -1.07
C THR A 209 0.81 -27.77 -0.93
N PRO A 210 1.78 -28.66 -1.22
CA PRO A 210 1.58 -30.11 -1.09
C PRO A 210 1.38 -30.59 0.35
N ARG A 211 1.86 -29.83 1.35
CA ARG A 211 1.73 -30.14 2.78
C ARG A 211 0.47 -29.57 3.41
N MET A 212 -0.20 -28.62 2.75
CA MET A 212 -1.43 -27.99 3.27
C MET A 212 -2.52 -28.99 3.67
N PRO A 213 -2.79 -30.07 2.90
CA PRO A 213 -3.79 -31.07 3.28
C PRO A 213 -3.47 -31.83 4.57
N GLU A 214 -2.21 -31.84 5.02
CA GLU A 214 -1.81 -32.48 6.28
C GLU A 214 -2.25 -31.66 7.51
N LEU A 215 -2.42 -30.35 7.35
CA LEU A 215 -2.72 -29.41 8.43
C LEU A 215 -4.15 -28.84 8.36
N PHE A 216 -4.73 -28.75 7.16
CA PHE A 216 -6.01 -28.09 6.92
C PHE A 216 -7.02 -29.01 6.25
N VAL A 217 -8.19 -29.14 6.89
CA VAL A 217 -9.33 -29.93 6.34
C VAL A 217 -9.87 -29.33 5.04
N LYS A 218 -9.76 -28.00 4.87
CA LYS A 218 -10.22 -27.29 3.68
C LYS A 218 -9.10 -26.41 3.15
N VAL A 219 -8.61 -26.74 1.96
CA VAL A 219 -7.66 -25.92 1.22
C VAL A 219 -8.43 -25.18 0.12
N PRO A 220 -8.31 -23.85 0.00
CA PRO A 220 -8.92 -23.09 -1.09
C PRO A 220 -8.46 -23.59 -2.45
N VAL A 221 -9.39 -23.70 -3.40
CA VAL A 221 -9.07 -24.00 -4.81
C VAL A 221 -8.69 -22.75 -5.62
N SER A 222 -8.88 -21.57 -5.04
CA SER A 222 -8.52 -20.30 -5.66
C SER A 222 -7.02 -20.24 -5.90
N GLU A 223 -6.64 -19.89 -7.12
CA GLU A 223 -5.25 -19.69 -7.49
C GLU A 223 -4.65 -18.50 -6.71
N LEU A 224 -3.39 -18.66 -6.30
CA LEU A 224 -2.53 -17.60 -5.79
C LEU A 224 -1.44 -17.36 -6.83
N GLN A 225 -1.30 -16.14 -7.31
CA GLN A 225 -0.24 -15.74 -8.23
C GLN A 225 0.89 -15.03 -7.50
N ILE A 226 2.14 -15.24 -7.93
CA ILE A 226 3.32 -14.57 -7.39
C ILE A 226 3.96 -13.75 -8.51
N VAL A 227 3.97 -12.44 -8.31
CA VAL A 227 4.40 -11.47 -9.33
C VAL A 227 5.23 -10.35 -8.70
N GLY A 228 6.07 -9.70 -9.50
CA GLY A 228 6.78 -8.50 -9.08
C GLY A 228 5.80 -7.35 -8.84
N ASP A 229 6.01 -6.58 -7.76
CA ASP A 229 5.34 -5.30 -7.54
C ASP A 229 5.72 -4.34 -8.68
N PRO A 230 4.76 -3.74 -9.40
CA PRO A 230 5.07 -2.70 -10.39
C PRO A 230 5.54 -1.39 -9.77
N SER A 231 5.41 -1.20 -8.45
CA SER A 231 5.79 0.01 -7.74
C SER A 231 7.14 -0.13 -7.01
N PRO A 232 8.15 0.70 -7.32
CA PRO A 232 9.42 0.66 -6.60
C PRO A 232 9.29 1.06 -5.13
N ASP A 233 8.35 1.97 -4.82
CA ASP A 233 8.13 2.49 -3.46
C ASP A 233 7.28 1.54 -2.57
N GLY A 234 6.99 0.33 -3.03
CA GLY A 234 6.17 -0.66 -2.31
C GLY A 234 6.86 -1.30 -1.11
N SER A 235 6.09 -1.95 -0.23
CA SER A 235 6.64 -2.81 0.84
C SER A 235 7.38 -4.01 0.26
N GLY A 236 8.22 -4.69 1.05
CA GLY A 236 8.96 -5.86 0.56
C GLY A 236 8.08 -6.92 -0.10
N ALA A 237 6.91 -7.20 0.49
CA ALA A 237 5.86 -7.95 -0.18
C ALA A 237 4.48 -7.56 0.35
N PHE A 238 3.42 -7.84 -0.41
CA PHE A 238 2.04 -7.71 0.07
C PHE A 238 1.08 -8.63 -0.70
N TYR A 239 -0.07 -8.93 -0.09
CA TYR A 239 -1.12 -9.74 -0.70
C TYR A 239 -2.31 -8.87 -1.11
N LEU A 240 -2.72 -9.00 -2.37
CA LEU A 240 -3.97 -8.49 -2.90
C LEU A 240 -4.99 -9.61 -2.98
N THR A 241 -6.14 -9.43 -2.33
CA THR A 241 -7.21 -10.42 -2.36
C THR A 241 -7.80 -10.60 -3.76
N GLY A 242 -8.12 -11.87 -4.08
CA GLY A 242 -8.84 -12.22 -5.29
C GLY A 242 -10.23 -11.61 -5.33
N SER A 243 -10.83 -11.52 -6.51
CA SER A 243 -12.21 -11.05 -6.63
C SER A 243 -13.17 -12.09 -6.06
N PHE A 244 -14.28 -11.64 -5.47
CA PHE A 244 -15.31 -12.52 -4.91
C PHE A 244 -15.95 -13.45 -5.94
N ASP A 245 -16.00 -13.01 -7.21
CA ASP A 245 -16.53 -13.79 -8.33
C ASP A 245 -15.50 -14.74 -8.97
N GLY A 246 -14.25 -14.74 -8.48
CA GLY A 246 -13.17 -15.58 -8.98
C GLY A 246 -12.55 -15.13 -10.31
N SER A 247 -12.99 -14.02 -10.90
CA SER A 247 -12.43 -13.48 -12.15
C SER A 247 -10.97 -13.03 -12.02
N ARG A 248 -10.53 -12.65 -10.82
CA ARG A 248 -9.14 -12.32 -10.51
C ARG A 248 -8.64 -13.20 -9.35
N PRO A 249 -7.51 -13.92 -9.50
CA PRO A 249 -6.93 -14.69 -8.41
C PRO A 249 -6.39 -13.79 -7.30
N GLY A 250 -6.04 -14.40 -6.16
CA GLY A 250 -5.24 -13.71 -5.17
C GLY A 250 -3.83 -13.47 -5.71
N ILE A 251 -3.22 -12.33 -5.42
CA ILE A 251 -1.89 -12.00 -5.92
C ILE A 251 -0.99 -11.67 -4.74
N PHE A 252 0.14 -12.36 -4.65
CA PHE A 252 1.24 -12.04 -3.76
C PHE A 252 2.29 -11.26 -4.55
N TYR A 253 2.36 -9.95 -4.29
CA TYR A 253 3.33 -9.05 -4.88
C TYR A 253 4.62 -9.06 -4.08
N VAL A 254 5.75 -9.15 -4.77
CA VAL A 254 7.10 -9.10 -4.20
C VAL A 254 7.84 -7.91 -4.80
N ASN A 255 8.46 -7.06 -3.98
CA ASN A 255 9.23 -5.92 -4.49
C ASN A 255 10.54 -6.41 -5.11
N THR A 256 10.62 -6.31 -6.43
CA THR A 256 11.79 -6.74 -7.22
C THR A 256 12.76 -5.61 -7.53
N TYR A 257 12.54 -4.40 -7.01
CA TYR A 257 13.42 -3.23 -7.22
C TYR A 257 14.55 -3.13 -6.18
N HIS A 258 14.35 -3.73 -5.00
CA HIS A 258 15.29 -3.72 -3.88
C HIS A 258 15.59 -5.15 -3.43
N LEU A 259 16.36 -5.89 -4.24
CA LEU A 259 16.68 -7.31 -4.01
C LEU A 259 17.47 -7.54 -2.72
N ASP A 260 18.27 -6.55 -2.31
CA ASP A 260 19.04 -6.53 -1.06
C ASP A 260 18.17 -6.29 0.20
N ALA A 261 16.88 -6.03 0.00
CA ALA A 261 15.88 -5.88 1.04
C ALA A 261 14.85 -7.04 1.07
N GLN A 262 15.04 -8.07 0.24
CA GLN A 262 14.17 -9.26 0.15
C GLN A 262 14.78 -10.49 0.82
#